data_AF-A0A072Q3V4-F1
#
_entry.id   AF-A0A072Q3V4-F1
#
_cell.length_a   1.000
_cell.length_b   1.000
_cell.length_c   1.000
_cell.angle_alpha   90.00
_cell.angle_beta   90.00
_cell.angle_gamma   90.00
#
_symmetry.space_group_name_H-M   'P 1'
#
loop_
_entity.id
_entity.type
_entity.pdbx_description
1 polymer ?
#
loop_
_entity_poly.entity_id
_entity_poly.type
_entity_poly.pdbx_seq_one_letter_code
_entity_poly.pdbx_strand_id
1 'polypeptide(L)'
;MLPFGGQGSNQAIEDAGALGVVLAGVETPAEVPARLKVFESVRIRRVSVIQLLSTTRAGTEKTVEEALKQYVSPGTRVPGSLAERNWDAYSHCGGFGGRQDESDKLTG
;
A
#
# COMPACT_ATOMS: atom_id res chain seq x y z
N MET A 1 -3.99 11.97 -4.06
CA MET A 1 -4.25 11.37 -2.74
C MET A 1 -4.89 12.38 -1.84
N LEU A 2 -5.89 11.99 -1.06
CA LEU A 2 -6.44 12.88 -0.03
C LEU A 2 -5.59 12.78 1.26
N PRO A 3 -5.49 13.85 2.07
CA PRO A 3 -4.55 13.89 3.20
C PRO A 3 -4.98 13.05 4.41
N PHE A 4 -6.19 12.47 4.39
CA PHE A 4 -6.81 11.82 5.56
C PHE A 4 -6.06 10.59 6.08
N GLY A 5 -5.28 9.93 5.24
CA GLY A 5 -4.43 8.80 5.66
C GLY A 5 -3.03 9.22 6.11
N GLY A 6 -2.61 10.48 5.92
CA GLY A 6 -1.25 10.94 6.21
C GLY A 6 -0.14 10.25 5.40
N GLN A 7 -0.48 9.43 4.40
CA GLN A 7 0.48 8.58 3.69
C GLN A 7 1.22 9.27 2.54
N GLY A 8 0.93 10.55 2.24
CA GLY A 8 1.48 11.26 1.07
C GLY A 8 3.00 11.27 1.05
N SER A 9 3.58 11.74 2.15
CA SER A 9 5.04 11.78 2.32
C SER A 9 5.65 10.38 2.37
N ASN A 10 4.97 9.41 2.99
CA ASN A 10 5.46 8.04 3.07
C ASN A 10 5.53 7.40 1.69
N GLN A 11 4.53 7.59 0.83
CA GLN A 11 4.57 7.10 -0.55
C GLN A 11 5.71 7.73 -1.34
N ALA A 12 5.97 9.04 -1.18
CA ALA A 12 7.10 9.70 -1.82
C ALA A 12 8.46 9.15 -1.35
N ILE A 13 8.61 8.84 -0.06
CA ILE A 13 9.83 8.20 0.48
C ILE A 13 10.01 6.79 -0.09
N GLU A 14 8.93 5.98 -0.14
CA GLU A 14 8.94 4.65 -0.75
C GLU A 14 9.32 4.73 -2.24
N ASP A 15 8.75 5.68 -2.99
CA ASP A 15 9.03 5.88 -4.41
C ASP A 15 10.47 6.34 -4.66
N ALA A 16 11.00 7.24 -3.84
CA ALA A 16 12.38 7.69 -3.92
C ALA A 16 13.37 6.53 -3.69
N GLY A 17 13.12 5.70 -2.67
CA GLY A 17 13.93 4.51 -2.41
C GLY A 17 13.86 3.50 -3.57
N ALA A 18 12.66 3.23 -4.09
CA ALA A 18 12.48 2.32 -5.21
C ALA A 18 13.16 2.83 -6.49
N LEU A 19 13.03 4.12 -6.82
CA LEU A 19 13.73 4.72 -7.95
C LEU A 19 15.25 4.65 -7.79
N GLY A 20 15.77 4.94 -6.59
CA GLY A 20 17.20 4.85 -6.31
C GLY A 20 17.78 3.47 -6.60
N VAL A 21 17.05 2.41 -6.23
CA VAL A 21 17.44 1.02 -6.53
C VAL A 21 17.25 0.70 -8.02
N VAL A 22 16.11 1.03 -8.60
CA VAL A 22 15.77 0.67 -9.98
C VAL A 22 16.68 1.35 -11.01
N LEU A 23 17.09 2.59 -10.74
CA LEU A 23 18.00 3.36 -11.57
C LEU A 23 19.48 3.12 -11.24
N ALA A 24 19.78 2.28 -10.25
CA ALA A 24 21.16 1.92 -9.93
C ALA A 24 21.83 1.23 -11.13
N GLY A 25 23.03 1.70 -11.48
CA GLY A 25 23.82 1.17 -12.59
C GLY A 25 23.29 1.50 -13.98
N VAL A 26 22.40 2.50 -14.12
CA VAL A 26 22.07 3.07 -15.43
C VAL A 26 23.25 3.92 -15.90
N GLU A 27 23.81 3.60 -17.06
CA GLU A 27 24.95 4.33 -17.63
C GLU A 27 24.52 5.26 -18.78
N THR A 28 23.41 4.93 -19.45
CA THR A 28 22.93 5.69 -20.61
C THR A 28 21.45 6.10 -20.48
N PRO A 29 21.04 7.26 -21.02
CA PRO A 29 19.63 7.69 -21.01
C PRO A 29 18.67 6.71 -21.70
N ALA A 30 19.17 5.90 -22.64
CA ALA A 30 18.37 4.94 -23.40
C ALA A 30 17.82 3.79 -22.52
N GLU A 31 18.44 3.51 -21.38
CA GLU A 31 18.02 2.47 -20.44
C GLU A 31 16.87 2.92 -19.52
N VAL A 32 16.74 4.23 -19.29
CA VAL A 32 15.77 4.82 -18.35
C VAL A 32 14.34 4.34 -18.61
N PRO A 33 13.81 4.34 -19.86
CA PRO A 33 12.44 3.88 -20.10
C PRO A 33 12.20 2.43 -19.66
N ALA A 34 13.18 1.54 -19.83
CA ALA A 34 13.05 0.16 -19.39
C ALA A 34 13.06 0.05 -17.87
N ARG A 35 13.92 0.81 -17.19
CA ARG A 35 13.97 0.86 -15.72
C ARG A 35 12.67 1.45 -15.13
N LEU A 36 12.11 2.49 -15.73
CA LEU A 36 10.85 3.08 -15.25
C LEU A 36 9.67 2.10 -15.32
N LYS A 37 9.64 1.16 -16.28
CA LYS A 37 8.63 0.07 -16.30
C LYS A 37 8.77 -0.86 -15.09
N VAL A 38 10.00 -1.12 -14.64
CA VAL A 38 10.26 -1.92 -13.43
C VAL A 38 9.76 -1.16 -12.21
N PHE A 39 10.11 0.12 -12.08
CA PHE A 39 9.61 0.99 -11.00
C PHE A 39 8.08 0.98 -10.94
N GLU A 40 7.40 1.19 -12.07
CA GLU A 40 5.95 1.15 -12.17
C GLU A 40 5.40 -0.20 -11.69
N SER A 41 5.95 -1.32 -12.16
CA SER A 41 5.48 -2.66 -11.77
C SER A 41 5.57 -2.93 -10.27
N VAL A 42 6.55 -2.33 -9.58
CA VAL A 42 6.77 -2.49 -8.14
C VAL A 42 5.87 -1.55 -7.32
N ARG A 43 5.61 -0.33 -7.81
CA ARG A 43 4.97 0.73 -7.02
C ARG A 43 3.48 0.93 -7.32
N ILE A 44 3.02 0.65 -8.54
CA ILE A 44 1.66 0.99 -8.97
C ILE A 44 0.59 0.35 -8.09
N ARG A 45 0.77 -0.91 -7.67
CA ARG A 45 -0.18 -1.62 -6.80
C ARG A 45 -0.28 -0.96 -5.42
N ARG A 46 0.88 -0.71 -4.81
CA ARG A 46 0.98 -0.12 -3.46
C ARG A 46 0.38 1.29 -3.42
N VAL A 47 0.76 2.15 -4.36
CA VAL A 47 0.25 3.53 -4.45
C VAL A 47 -1.26 3.52 -4.72
N SER A 48 -1.73 2.66 -5.62
CA SER A 48 -3.16 2.59 -5.98
C SER A 48 -4.03 2.17 -4.80
N VAL A 49 -3.59 1.18 -4.00
CA VAL A 49 -4.29 0.77 -2.79
C VAL A 49 -4.43 1.95 -1.83
N ILE A 50 -3.34 2.63 -1.48
CA ILE A 50 -3.36 3.76 -0.55
C ILE A 50 -4.17 4.94 -1.11
N GLN A 51 -4.07 5.20 -2.41
CA GLN A 51 -4.82 6.26 -3.08
C GLN A 51 -6.33 6.01 -3.00
N LEU A 52 -6.80 4.83 -3.39
CA LEU A 52 -8.22 4.47 -3.33
C LEU A 52 -8.73 4.54 -1.90
N LEU A 53 -7.98 3.94 -0.99
CA LEU A 53 -8.25 3.99 0.43
C LEU A 53 -8.33 5.45 0.95
N SER A 54 -7.50 6.38 0.46
CA SER A 54 -7.57 7.79 0.89
C SER A 54 -8.89 8.50 0.54
N THR A 55 -9.67 7.96 -0.40
CA THR A 55 -10.97 8.54 -0.82
C THR A 55 -12.12 8.21 0.12
N THR A 56 -11.94 7.25 1.03
CA THR A 56 -12.98 6.84 1.96
C THR A 56 -12.95 7.66 3.25
N ARG A 57 -14.09 7.75 3.92
CA ARG A 57 -14.14 8.17 5.32
C ARG A 57 -13.86 6.95 6.20
N ALA A 58 -13.47 7.21 7.45
CA ALA A 58 -13.34 6.14 8.44
C ALA A 58 -14.69 5.40 8.60
N GLY A 59 -14.67 4.07 8.47
CA GLY A 59 -15.86 3.23 8.54
C GLY A 59 -16.59 3.04 7.20
N THR A 60 -16.11 3.64 6.11
CA THR A 60 -16.69 3.45 4.76
C THR A 60 -15.72 2.76 3.82
N GLU A 61 -14.70 2.07 4.32
CA GLU A 61 -13.64 1.46 3.50
C GLU A 61 -14.18 0.42 2.50
N LYS A 62 -15.29 -0.24 2.84
CA LYS A 62 -15.97 -1.20 1.94
C LYS A 62 -16.41 -0.60 0.60
N THR A 63 -16.61 0.71 0.50
CA THR A 63 -17.09 1.34 -0.74
C THR A 63 -16.10 1.24 -1.90
N VAL A 64 -14.81 1.00 -1.60
CA VAL A 64 -13.74 0.85 -2.61
C VAL A 64 -13.24 -0.59 -2.73
N GLU A 65 -13.85 -1.56 -2.06
CA GLU A 65 -13.39 -2.95 -2.01
C GLU A 65 -13.25 -3.58 -3.40
N GLU A 66 -14.27 -3.46 -4.26
CA GLU A 66 -14.22 -3.96 -5.64
C GLU A 66 -13.09 -3.31 -6.45
N ALA A 67 -12.87 -2.00 -6.26
CA ALA A 67 -11.78 -1.29 -6.92
C ALA A 67 -10.39 -1.72 -6.38
N LEU A 68 -10.29 -2.17 -5.13
CA LEU A 68 -9.03 -2.63 -4.55
C LEU A 68 -8.59 -4.00 -5.06
N LYS A 69 -9.53 -4.87 -5.43
CA LYS A 69 -9.25 -6.22 -5.95
C LYS A 69 -8.30 -6.23 -7.17
N GLN A 70 -8.25 -5.15 -7.95
CA GLN A 70 -7.33 -5.04 -9.09
C GLN A 70 -5.85 -4.84 -8.67
N TYR A 71 -5.61 -4.39 -7.44
CA TYR A 71 -4.27 -4.02 -6.94
C TYR A 71 -3.77 -4.91 -5.80
N VAL A 72 -4.65 -5.68 -5.16
CA VAL A 72 -4.29 -6.68 -4.15
C VAL A 72 -4.20 -8.08 -4.77
N SER A 73 -3.41 -8.95 -4.15
CA SER A 73 -3.35 -10.35 -4.57
C SER A 73 -4.69 -11.06 -4.30
N PRO A 74 -5.08 -12.03 -5.14
CA PRO A 74 -6.27 -12.85 -4.87
C PRO A 74 -6.17 -13.50 -3.48
N GLY A 75 -7.23 -13.38 -2.68
CA GLY A 75 -7.30 -13.91 -1.32
C GLY A 75 -6.73 -13.00 -0.22
N THR A 76 -6.19 -11.83 -0.55
CA THR A 76 -5.78 -10.84 0.46
C THR A 76 -7.01 -10.23 1.13
N ARG A 77 -7.04 -10.22 2.47
CA ARG A 77 -8.07 -9.52 3.24
C ARG A 77 -7.91 -8.01 3.05
N VAL A 78 -8.94 -7.35 2.53
CA VAL A 78 -8.98 -5.89 2.41
C VAL A 78 -9.40 -5.30 3.77
N PRO A 79 -8.68 -4.30 4.31
CA PRO A 79 -9.08 -3.64 5.56
C PRO A 79 -10.45 -2.97 5.43
N GLY A 80 -11.38 -3.31 6.32
CA GLY A 80 -12.75 -2.78 6.36
C GLY A 80 -12.95 -1.63 7.35
N SER A 81 -11.89 -1.24 8.08
CA SER A 81 -11.89 -0.14 9.04
C SER A 81 -10.54 0.59 9.05
N LEU A 82 -10.53 1.82 9.59
CA LEU A 82 -9.29 2.60 9.76
C LEU A 82 -8.25 1.86 10.64
N ALA A 83 -8.70 1.16 11.69
CA ALA A 83 -7.82 0.40 12.57
C ALA A 83 -7.14 -0.76 11.84
N GLU A 84 -7.91 -1.56 11.09
CA GLU A 84 -7.36 -2.63 10.26
C GLU A 84 -6.43 -2.09 9.17
N ARG A 85 -6.75 -0.91 8.62
CA ARG A 85 -5.93 -0.29 7.57
C ARG A 85 -4.56 0.14 8.12
N ASN A 86 -4.55 0.72 9.31
CA ASN A 86 -3.31 1.06 10.01
C ASN A 86 -2.52 -0.22 10.32
N TRP A 87 -3.19 -1.24 10.85
CA TRP A 87 -2.55 -2.53 11.15
C TRP A 87 -1.94 -3.20 9.92
N ASP A 88 -2.67 -3.25 8.81
CA ASP A 88 -2.19 -3.83 7.54
C ASP A 88 -0.95 -3.09 7.01
N ALA A 89 -0.95 -1.76 7.11
CA ALA A 89 0.20 -0.93 6.75
C ALA A 89 1.44 -1.22 7.61
N TYR A 90 1.27 -1.48 8.92
CA TYR A 90 2.37 -1.85 9.82
C TYR A 90 2.81 -3.31 9.67
N SER A 91 1.88 -4.22 9.34
CA SER A 91 2.13 -5.66 9.19
C SER A 91 3.01 -5.97 7.97
N HIS A 92 2.99 -5.12 6.94
CA HIS A 92 3.92 -5.22 5.81
C HIS A 92 5.34 -4.70 6.13
N CYS A 93 5.53 -4.02 7.26
CA CYS A 93 6.79 -3.42 7.67
C CYS A 93 7.58 -4.28 8.68
N GLY A 94 6.98 -5.34 9.22
CA GLY A 94 7.66 -6.29 10.09
C GLY A 94 7.02 -7.66 9.95
N GLY A 95 7.83 -8.69 9.67
CA GLY A 95 7.41 -10.09 9.53
C GLY A 95 6.87 -10.73 10.81
N PHE A 96 5.92 -10.09 11.48
CA PHE A 96 5.16 -10.60 12.61
C PHE A 96 3.69 -10.71 12.22
N GLY A 97 3.41 -11.67 11.34
CA GLY A 97 2.06 -12.21 11.21
C GLY A 97 1.70 -12.96 12.48
N GLY A 98 1.06 -12.28 13.44
CA GLY A 98 0.70 -12.85 14.73
C GLY A 98 -0.66 -12.36 15.23
N ARG A 99 -1.68 -13.20 15.02
CA ARG A 99 -2.96 -13.31 15.76
C ARG A 99 -3.91 -12.09 15.80
N GLN A 100 -4.95 -12.18 14.98
CA GLN A 100 -6.20 -11.43 15.10
C GLN A 100 -7.27 -12.12 15.99
N ASP A 101 -6.95 -13.22 16.68
CA ASP A 101 -7.93 -14.01 17.46
C ASP A 101 -8.33 -13.37 18.80
N GLU A 102 -7.45 -12.59 19.44
CA GLU A 102 -7.63 -12.24 20.86
C GLU A 102 -8.40 -10.96 21.16
N SER A 103 -8.67 -10.08 20.18
CA SER A 103 -9.36 -8.81 20.46
C SER A 103 -10.87 -8.93 20.66
N ASP A 104 -11.49 -10.03 20.22
CA ASP A 104 -12.94 -10.26 20.37
C ASP A 104 -13.31 -10.93 21.70
N LYS A 105 -12.31 -11.26 22.55
CA LYS A 105 -12.53 -11.91 23.86
C LYS A 105 -12.54 -10.95 25.05
N LEU A 106 -12.39 -9.64 24.82
CA LEU A 106 -12.26 -8.63 25.89
C LEU A 106 -13.50 -7.73 26.07
N THR A 107 -14.64 -8.08 25.46
CA THR A 107 -15.92 -7.38 25.63
C THR A 107 -17.05 -8.27 26.17
N GLY A 108 -16.69 -9.35 26.88
CA GLY A 108 -17.63 -10.16 27.68
C GLY A 108 -17.77 -9.65 29.11
#